data_AF-A0A836NZR4-F1
#
_entry.id   AF-A0A836NZR4-F1
#
_cell.length_a   1.000
_cell.length_b   1.000
_cell.length_c   1.000
_cell.angle_alpha   90.00
_cell.angle_beta   90.00
_cell.angle_gamma   90.00
#
_symmetry.space_group_name_H-M   'P 1'
#
loop_
_entity.id
_entity.type
_entity.pdbx_description
1 polymer ?
#
loop_
_entity_poly.entity_id
_entity_poly.type
_entity_poly.pdbx_seq_one_letter_code
_entity_poly.pdbx_strand_id
1 'polypeptide(L)'
;QANGTMTLAAAGANKWRYTLTIQNQLANLTQSTVFEEANGQLRPVSSNDTSSMMVKRRNVTANYDWKTSQATWGGDIKPDRRGPVKLQPGDMDALLINLAITRDLAAGKPLNYRMVDEGRIKPMSYKVVGKETITVNGKQEQATKVSRVDGDKE
;
A
#
# COMPACT_ATOMS: atom_id res chain seq x y z
N GLN A 1 -6.83 -3.68 -22.24
CA GLN A 1 -5.70 -2.95 -21.65
C GLN A 1 -6.21 -2.14 -20.47
N ALA A 2 -5.49 -2.13 -19.34
CA ALA A 2 -5.82 -1.31 -18.19
C ALA A 2 -4.72 -0.26 -18.00
N ASN A 3 -5.12 0.97 -17.71
CA ASN A 3 -4.20 2.07 -17.46
C ASN A 3 -4.07 2.27 -15.94
N GLY A 4 -2.83 2.26 -15.45
CA GLY A 4 -2.51 2.53 -14.06
C GLY A 4 -1.93 3.94 -13.92
N THR A 5 -2.35 4.68 -12.91
CA THR A 5 -1.78 5.99 -12.53
C THR A 5 -1.47 5.99 -11.05
N MET A 6 -0.24 6.34 -10.71
CA MET A 6 0.22 6.53 -9.35
C MET A 6 0.50 8.01 -9.12
N THR A 7 0.06 8.55 -7.99
CA THR A 7 0.27 9.98 -7.65
C THR A 7 0.64 10.11 -6.18
N LEU A 8 1.68 10.89 -5.90
CA LEU A 8 2.07 11.30 -4.55
C LEU A 8 1.86 12.81 -4.43
N ALA A 9 1.09 13.26 -3.44
CA ALA A 9 0.79 14.66 -3.23
C ALA A 9 0.80 15.03 -1.73
N ALA A 10 1.12 16.28 -1.41
CA ALA A 10 1.02 16.78 -0.04
C ALA A 10 -0.44 16.72 0.46
N ALA A 11 -0.63 16.35 1.73
CA ALA A 11 -1.95 16.17 2.35
C ALA A 11 -2.08 16.91 3.70
N GLY A 12 -1.29 17.97 3.89
CA GLY A 12 -1.22 18.77 5.12
C GLY A 12 0.16 18.72 5.75
N ALA A 13 0.28 19.25 6.97
CA ALA A 13 1.56 19.31 7.68
C ALA A 13 2.11 17.89 7.94
N ASN A 14 3.31 17.62 7.41
CA ASN A 14 4.00 16.33 7.50
C ASN A 14 3.20 15.10 7.02
N LYS A 15 2.23 15.31 6.11
CA LYS A 15 1.38 14.24 5.58
C LYS A 15 1.41 14.23 4.07
N TRP A 16 1.36 13.02 3.52
CA TRP A 16 1.35 12.76 2.08
C TRP A 16 0.21 11.81 1.75
N ARG A 17 -0.38 11.99 0.58
CA ARG A 17 -1.35 11.06 0.01
C ARG A 17 -0.70 10.35 -1.16
N TYR A 18 -0.68 9.03 -1.11
CA TYR A 18 -0.32 8.17 -2.23
C TYR A 18 -1.59 7.52 -2.77
N THR A 19 -1.83 7.68 -4.07
CA THR A 19 -3.03 7.17 -4.75
C THR A 19 -2.61 6.29 -5.93
N LEU A 20 -3.26 5.13 -6.05
CA LEU A 20 -3.19 4.25 -7.22
C LEU A 20 -4.58 4.14 -7.84
N THR A 21 -4.67 4.48 -9.11
CA THR A 21 -5.89 4.32 -9.92
C THR A 21 -5.61 3.35 -11.06
N ILE A 22 -6.43 2.31 -11.20
CA ILE A 22 -6.38 1.36 -12.32
C ILE A 22 -7.75 1.33 -12.99
N GLN A 23 -7.78 1.66 -14.28
CA GLN A 23 -9.03 1.77 -15.03
C GLN A 23 -8.95 1.02 -16.36
N ASN A 24 -10.04 0.35 -16.71
CA ASN A 24 -10.30 -0.19 -18.04
C ASN A 24 -11.80 -0.06 -18.37
N GLN A 25 -12.23 -0.56 -19.54
CA GLN A 25 -13.62 -0.42 -20.01
C GLN A 25 -14.68 -1.07 -19.09
N LEU A 26 -14.31 -2.01 -18.21
CA LEU A 26 -15.23 -2.81 -17.40
C LEU A 26 -15.04 -2.64 -15.88
N ALA A 27 -13.91 -2.07 -15.46
CA ALA A 27 -13.54 -1.98 -14.06
C ALA A 27 -12.74 -0.71 -13.74
N ASN A 28 -12.95 -0.20 -12.53
CA ASN A 28 -12.19 0.90 -11.93
C ASN A 28 -11.80 0.48 -10.50
N LEU A 29 -10.52 0.60 -10.18
CA LEU A 29 -9.96 0.45 -8.85
C LEU A 29 -9.27 1.76 -8.49
N THR A 30 -9.57 2.32 -7.32
CA THR A 30 -8.83 3.45 -6.75
C THR A 30 -8.48 3.09 -5.31
N GLN A 31 -7.20 3.01 -5.01
CA GLN A 31 -6.66 2.87 -3.67
C GLN A 31 -5.97 4.17 -3.28
N SER A 32 -6.10 4.57 -2.02
CA SER A 32 -5.41 5.75 -1.51
C SER A 32 -5.00 5.55 -0.06
N THR A 33 -3.79 5.98 0.28
CA THR A 33 -3.28 6.02 1.65
C THR A 33 -2.77 7.41 1.95
N VAL A 34 -3.23 7.98 3.06
CA VAL A 34 -2.59 9.13 3.67
C VAL A 34 -1.63 8.59 4.71
N PHE A 35 -0.37 8.99 4.63
CA PHE A 35 0.67 8.56 5.55
C PHE A 35 1.50 9.75 6.02
N GLU A 36 2.28 9.52 7.06
CA GLU A 36 3.28 10.45 7.57
C GLU A 36 4.60 9.71 7.81
N GLU A 37 5.67 10.48 7.97
CA GLU A 37 6.96 9.96 8.44
C GLU A 37 7.14 10.31 9.92
N ALA A 38 7.41 9.29 10.73
CA ALA A 38 7.72 9.42 12.15
C ALA A 38 8.98 8.62 12.48
N ASN A 39 9.98 9.26 13.09
CA ASN A 39 11.26 8.63 13.45
C ASN A 39 11.94 7.90 12.29
N GLY A 40 11.91 8.47 11.08
CA GLY A 40 12.50 7.86 9.89
C GLY A 40 11.69 6.70 9.30
N GLN A 41 10.47 6.44 9.78
CA GLN A 41 9.60 5.35 9.32
C GLN A 41 8.29 5.89 8.76
N LEU A 42 7.85 5.35 7.63
CA LEU A 42 6.53 5.64 7.09
C LEU A 42 5.48 4.92 7.92
N ARG A 43 4.36 5.60 8.21
CA ARG A 43 3.21 4.98 8.86
C ARG A 43 1.89 5.52 8.28
N PRO A 44 0.91 4.64 7.99
CA PRO A 44 -0.39 5.05 7.45
C PRO A 44 -1.19 5.82 8.52
N VAL A 45 -2.02 6.76 8.08
CA VAL A 45 -2.95 7.53 8.91
C VAL A 45 -4.38 7.15 8.56
N SER A 46 -4.67 7.02 7.27
CA SER A 46 -5.98 6.58 6.77
C SER A 46 -5.83 5.97 5.38
N SER A 47 -6.67 5.01 5.03
CA SER A 47 -6.79 4.53 3.65
C SER A 47 -8.23 4.51 3.16
N ASN A 48 -8.40 4.54 1.85
CA ASN A 48 -9.68 4.40 1.17
C ASN A 48 -9.51 3.66 -0.15
N ASP A 49 -10.16 2.51 -0.24
CA ASP A 49 -10.07 1.57 -1.35
C ASP A 49 -11.45 1.37 -1.95
N THR A 50 -11.59 1.80 -3.19
CA THR A 50 -12.83 1.69 -3.97
C THR A 50 -12.59 0.79 -5.17
N SER A 51 -13.55 -0.08 -5.44
CA SER A 51 -13.56 -0.87 -6.66
C SER A 51 -14.96 -0.91 -7.24
N SER A 52 -15.10 -0.70 -8.53
CA SER A 52 -16.34 -0.90 -9.26
C SER A 52 -16.11 -1.80 -10.46
N MET A 53 -16.92 -2.85 -10.59
CA MET A 53 -16.93 -3.75 -11.74
C MET A 53 -18.38 -3.95 -12.16
N MET A 54 -18.73 -3.47 -13.35
CA MET A 54 -20.12 -3.45 -13.85
C MET A 54 -21.07 -2.82 -12.81
N VAL A 55 -21.96 -3.62 -12.21
CA VAL A 55 -22.95 -3.17 -11.21
C VAL A 55 -22.46 -3.26 -9.76
N LYS A 56 -21.39 -4.01 -9.49
CA LYS A 56 -20.87 -4.20 -8.13
C LYS A 56 -19.91 -3.07 -7.78
N ARG A 57 -20.18 -2.40 -6.65
CA ARG A 57 -19.29 -1.41 -6.05
C ARG A 57 -18.88 -1.89 -4.67
N ARG A 58 -17.65 -1.54 -4.30
CA ARG A 58 -17.08 -1.77 -2.99
C ARG A 58 -16.31 -0.53 -2.57
N ASN A 59 -16.47 -0.12 -1.32
CA ASN A 59 -15.72 0.94 -0.68
C ASN A 59 -15.29 0.49 0.73
N VAL A 60 -13.99 0.45 1.00
CA VAL A 60 -13.44 0.17 2.33
C VAL A 60 -12.55 1.32 2.76
N THR A 61 -12.80 1.81 3.97
CA THR A 61 -11.98 2.81 4.63
C THR A 61 -11.22 2.21 5.79
N ALA A 62 -10.06 2.76 6.11
CA ALA A 62 -9.32 2.43 7.31
C ALA A 62 -8.84 3.69 8.03
N ASN A 63 -8.79 3.64 9.35
CA ASN A 63 -8.19 4.65 10.22
C ASN A 63 -7.09 4.01 11.05
N TYR A 64 -5.91 4.61 11.07
CA TYR A 64 -4.73 4.14 11.81
C TYR A 64 -4.41 5.15 12.91
N ASP A 65 -4.97 4.92 14.11
CA ASP A 65 -4.74 5.80 15.25
C ASP A 65 -3.50 5.35 16.03
N TRP A 66 -2.39 6.03 15.75
CA TRP A 66 -1.12 5.81 16.44
C TRP A 66 -1.09 6.30 17.88
N LYS A 67 -2.01 7.18 18.30
CA LYS A 67 -2.09 7.61 19.71
C LYS A 67 -2.66 6.50 20.57
N THR A 68 -3.67 5.79 20.07
CA THR A 68 -4.31 4.65 20.77
C THR A 68 -3.76 3.29 20.33
N SER A 69 -2.82 3.27 19.37
CA SER A 69 -2.22 2.07 18.76
C SER A 69 -3.27 1.11 18.18
N GLN A 70 -4.27 1.64 17.48
CA GLN A 70 -5.39 0.86 16.93
C GLN A 70 -5.68 1.22 15.47
N ALA A 71 -5.91 0.19 14.66
CA ALA A 71 -6.49 0.33 13.33
C ALA A 71 -7.92 -0.20 13.27
N THR A 72 -8.79 0.52 12.58
CA THR A 72 -10.20 0.14 12.38
C THR A 72 -10.60 0.30 10.92
N TRP A 73 -11.60 -0.46 10.48
CA TRP A 73 -12.10 -0.46 9.10
C TRP A 73 -13.60 -0.21 9.05
N GLY A 74 -14.03 0.44 7.98
CA GLY A 74 -15.43 0.74 7.68
C GLY A 74 -15.83 0.37 6.26
N GLY A 75 -17.10 0.65 5.92
CA GLY A 75 -17.66 0.39 4.60
C GLY A 75 -17.96 -1.09 4.34
N ASP A 76 -17.70 -1.51 3.10
CA ASP A 76 -17.99 -2.84 2.54
C ASP A 76 -16.97 -3.90 2.99
N ILE A 77 -16.84 -4.02 4.30
CA ILE A 77 -16.00 -4.99 5.01
C ILE A 77 -16.85 -5.80 5.99
N LYS A 78 -16.50 -7.09 6.14
CA LYS A 78 -17.22 -7.99 7.06
C LYS A 78 -17.17 -7.45 8.50
N PRO A 79 -18.25 -7.56 9.29
CA PRO A 79 -18.30 -7.02 10.66
C PRO A 79 -17.15 -7.47 11.56
N ASP A 80 -16.74 -8.74 11.47
CA ASP A 80 -15.63 -9.35 12.21
C ASP A 80 -14.24 -8.80 11.83
N ARG A 81 -14.14 -8.06 10.72
CA ARG A 81 -12.89 -7.44 10.23
C ARG A 81 -12.83 -5.93 10.45
N ARG A 82 -13.81 -5.33 11.11
CA ARG A 82 -13.82 -3.88 11.38
C ARG A 82 -12.78 -3.43 12.42
N GLY A 83 -12.14 -4.38 13.11
CA GLY A 83 -11.16 -4.10 14.15
C GLY A 83 -11.79 -3.89 15.54
N PRO A 84 -11.02 -3.37 16.51
CA PRO A 84 -9.68 -2.81 16.33
C PRO A 84 -8.59 -3.88 16.16
N VAL A 85 -7.57 -3.57 15.38
CA VAL A 85 -6.31 -4.32 15.32
C VAL A 85 -5.22 -3.51 16.03
N LYS A 86 -4.45 -4.15 16.90
CA LYS A 86 -3.35 -3.51 17.64
C LYS A 86 -2.16 -3.20 16.72
N LEU A 87 -1.87 -1.91 16.57
CA LEU A 87 -0.73 -1.42 15.79
C LEU A 87 0.59 -1.62 16.54
N GLN A 88 1.65 -1.80 15.76
CA GLN A 88 3.05 -1.81 16.19
C GLN A 88 3.85 -0.82 15.33
N PRO A 89 4.95 -0.26 15.85
CA PRO A 89 5.88 0.53 15.05
C PRO A 89 6.30 -0.24 13.79
N GLY A 90 6.24 0.42 12.63
CA GLY A 90 6.55 -0.16 11.33
C GLY A 90 5.38 -0.83 10.62
N ASP A 91 4.16 -0.86 11.20
CA ASP A 91 2.99 -1.32 10.46
C ASP A 91 2.66 -0.42 9.28
N MET A 92 2.29 -1.06 8.18
CA MET A 92 1.92 -0.38 6.94
C MET A 92 0.63 -0.96 6.38
N ASP A 93 -0.10 -0.15 5.61
CA ASP A 93 -1.15 -0.66 4.74
C ASP A 93 -0.56 -1.20 3.42
N ALA A 94 -1.39 -1.91 2.65
CA ALA A 94 -0.96 -2.58 1.43
C ALA A 94 -0.39 -1.62 0.37
N LEU A 95 -0.97 -0.42 0.22
CA LEU A 95 -0.55 0.53 -0.80
C LEU A 95 0.76 1.22 -0.39
N LEU A 96 0.91 1.56 0.89
CA LEU A 96 2.10 2.21 1.42
C LEU A 96 3.36 1.35 1.29
N ILE A 97 3.23 0.01 1.41
CA ILE A 97 4.35 -0.92 1.22
C ILE A 97 5.02 -0.76 -0.15
N ASN A 98 4.27 -0.45 -1.22
CA ASN A 98 4.87 -0.24 -2.55
C ASN A 98 5.87 0.92 -2.56
N LEU A 99 5.57 1.99 -1.82
CA LEU A 99 6.46 3.14 -1.68
C LEU A 99 7.64 2.81 -0.73
N ALA A 100 7.35 2.11 0.37
CA ALA A 100 8.36 1.71 1.33
C ALA A 100 9.44 0.82 0.71
N ILE A 101 9.07 -0.15 -0.15
CA ILE A 101 10.03 -1.01 -0.86
C ILE A 101 11.06 -0.18 -1.62
N THR A 102 10.60 0.82 -2.38
CA THR A 102 11.51 1.68 -3.17
C THR A 102 12.46 2.47 -2.27
N ARG A 103 11.91 3.08 -1.21
CA ARG A 103 12.66 3.89 -0.24
C ARG A 103 13.71 3.06 0.51
N ASP A 104 13.27 1.95 1.08
CA ASP A 104 14.08 1.14 1.99
C ASP A 104 15.12 0.32 1.21
N LEU A 105 14.81 -0.11 -0.02
CA LEU A 105 15.79 -0.72 -0.92
C LEU A 105 16.93 0.25 -1.25
N ALA A 106 16.60 1.50 -1.60
CA ALA A 106 17.59 2.52 -1.91
C ALA A 106 18.48 2.85 -0.68
N ALA A 107 17.92 2.72 0.53
CA ALA A 107 18.63 2.91 1.79
C ALA A 107 19.38 1.66 2.29
N GLY A 108 19.34 0.54 1.56
CA GLY A 108 19.96 -0.73 1.99
C GLY A 108 19.32 -1.36 3.23
N LYS A 109 18.06 -1.03 3.53
CA LYS A 109 17.32 -1.56 4.67
C LYS A 109 16.66 -2.90 4.34
N PRO A 110 16.36 -3.74 5.35
CA PRO A 110 15.58 -4.96 5.17
C PRO A 110 14.18 -4.67 4.61
N LEU A 111 13.71 -5.50 3.68
CA LEU A 111 12.39 -5.37 3.05
C LEU A 111 11.35 -6.29 3.71
N ASN A 112 11.25 -6.20 5.04
CA ASN A 112 10.32 -6.99 5.84
C ASN A 112 9.32 -6.05 6.49
N TYR A 113 8.04 -6.30 6.25
CA TYR A 113 6.95 -5.44 6.70
C TYR A 113 5.88 -6.25 7.41
N ARG A 114 5.17 -5.60 8.34
CA ARG A 114 3.94 -6.11 8.91
C ARG A 114 2.77 -5.33 8.31
N MET A 115 2.09 -5.96 7.36
CA MET A 115 0.93 -5.35 6.72
C MET A 115 -0.29 -5.47 7.63
N VAL A 116 -0.89 -4.35 7.97
CA VAL A 116 -2.14 -4.27 8.73
C VAL A 116 -3.20 -3.71 7.80
N ASP A 117 -4.06 -4.60 7.29
CA ASP A 117 -5.07 -4.20 6.31
C ASP A 117 -6.29 -5.13 6.36
N GLU A 118 -7.46 -4.58 6.05
CA GLU A 118 -8.78 -5.20 6.15
C GLU A 118 -8.99 -6.09 7.40
N GLY A 119 -8.62 -5.61 8.58
CA GLY A 119 -8.79 -6.32 9.84
C GLY A 119 -7.81 -7.47 10.06
N ARG A 120 -6.75 -7.56 9.25
CA ARG A 120 -5.77 -8.66 9.28
C ARG A 120 -4.35 -8.15 9.37
N ILE A 121 -3.52 -8.96 10.01
CA ILE A 121 -2.07 -8.78 10.06
C ILE A 121 -1.44 -9.82 9.15
N LYS A 122 -0.57 -9.41 8.23
CA LYS A 122 0.19 -10.32 7.37
C LYS A 122 1.66 -9.92 7.35
N PRO A 123 2.60 -10.83 7.65
CA PRO A 123 4.00 -10.59 7.36
C PRO A 123 4.23 -10.54 5.84
N MET A 124 5.10 -9.64 5.42
CA MET A 124 5.44 -9.40 4.02
C MET A 124 6.95 -9.22 3.88
N SER A 125 7.66 -10.24 3.43
CA SER A 125 9.10 -10.17 3.11
C SER A 125 9.33 -10.16 1.61
N TYR A 126 10.30 -9.37 1.19
CA TYR A 126 10.68 -9.20 -0.21
C TYR A 126 12.18 -9.37 -0.42
N LYS A 127 12.58 -9.90 -1.58
CA LYS A 127 13.98 -10.00 -2.01
C LYS A 127 14.18 -9.38 -3.40
N VAL A 128 15.38 -8.86 -3.63
CA VAL A 128 15.83 -8.57 -5.00
C VAL A 128 16.00 -9.90 -5.72
N VAL A 129 15.34 -10.05 -6.86
CA VAL A 129 15.40 -11.26 -7.70
C VAL A 129 16.15 -11.04 -9.01
N GLY A 130 16.59 -9.81 -9.28
CA GLY A 130 17.41 -9.51 -10.44
C GLY A 130 17.35 -8.04 -10.83
N LYS A 131 17.87 -7.77 -12.03
CA LYS A 131 17.74 -6.50 -12.73
C LYS A 131 17.21 -6.76 -14.13
N GLU A 132 16.37 -5.86 -14.63
CA GLU A 132 15.82 -5.96 -15.97
C GLU A 132 15.73 -4.59 -16.62
N THR A 133 15.98 -4.54 -17.93
CA THR A 133 15.79 -3.32 -18.72
C THR A 133 14.31 -3.15 -19.02
N ILE A 134 13.74 -2.01 -18.64
CA ILE A 134 12.34 -1.64 -18.91
C ILE A 134 12.29 -0.39 -19.78
N THR A 135 11.17 -0.18 -20.49
CA THR A 135 10.96 1.04 -21.28
C THR A 135 10.08 2.01 -20.51
N VAL A 136 10.61 3.20 -20.20
CA VAL A 136 9.89 4.31 -19.54
C VAL A 136 9.85 5.50 -20.49
N ASN A 137 8.65 5.93 -20.91
CA ASN A 137 8.47 7.04 -21.86
C ASN A 137 9.34 6.92 -23.13
N GLY A 138 9.46 5.70 -23.67
CA GLY A 138 10.27 5.40 -24.86
C GLY A 138 11.77 5.28 -24.63
N LYS A 139 12.27 5.45 -23.39
CA LYS A 139 13.68 5.27 -23.03
C LYS A 139 13.88 3.94 -22.30
N GLN A 140 15.00 3.26 -22.60
CA GLN A 140 15.39 2.07 -21.85
C GLN A 140 16.04 2.47 -20.52
N GLU A 141 15.55 1.90 -19.43
CA GLU A 141 16.01 2.14 -18.07
C GLU A 141 16.32 0.80 -17.40
N GLN A 142 17.40 0.71 -16.62
CA GLN A 142 17.68 -0.46 -15.80
C GLN A 142 16.87 -0.39 -14.51
N ALA A 143 16.03 -1.40 -14.26
CA ALA A 143 15.22 -1.52 -13.05
C ALA A 143 15.71 -2.66 -12.16
N THR A 144 15.53 -2.50 -10.85
CA THR A 144 15.75 -3.59 -9.89
C THR A 144 14.44 -4.32 -9.65
N LYS A 145 14.44 -5.63 -9.88
CA LYS A 145 13.25 -6.47 -9.70
C LYS A 145 13.19 -7.00 -8.28
N VAL A 146 12.06 -6.77 -7.61
CA VAL A 146 11.80 -7.21 -6.25
C VAL A 146 10.60 -8.16 -6.26
N SER A 147 10.71 -9.30 -5.57
CA SER A 147 9.62 -10.26 -5.41
C SER A 147 9.34 -10.53 -3.95
N ARG A 148 8.07 -10.80 -3.62
CA ARG A 148 7.67 -11.31 -2.31
C ARG A 148 8.19 -12.76 -2.15
N VAL A 149 8.61 -13.13 -0.94
CA VAL A 149 9.17 -14.48 -0.66
C VAL A 149 8.39 -15.28 0.38
N ASP A 150 7.43 -14.67 1.06
CA ASP A 150 6.65 -15.36 2.10
C ASP A 150 5.36 -15.98 1.52
N GLY A 151 5.30 -17.32 1.55
CA GLY A 151 4.14 -18.17 1.25
C GLY A 151 4.18 -18.78 -0.15
N ASP A 152 4.08 -20.12 -0.24
CA ASP A 152 3.99 -21.07 -1.38
C ASP A 152 3.60 -20.58 -2.79
N LYS A 153 4.20 -19.49 -3.26
CA LYS A 153 4.04 -18.94 -4.62
C LYS A 153 5.37 -18.33 -5.05
N GLU A 154 6.35 -19.19 -5.27
CA GLU A 154 7.31 -19.00 -6.36
C GLU A 154 6.77 -19.69 -7.61
#